data_AF-B6WRU5-F1
#
_entry.id   AF-B6WRU5-F1
#
_cell.length_a   1.000
_cell.length_b   1.000
_cell.length_c   1.000
_cell.angle_alpha   90.00
_cell.angle_beta   90.00
_cell.angle_gamma   90.00
#
_symmetry.space_group_name_H-M   'P 1'
#
loop_
_entity.id
_entity.type
_entity.pdbx_description
1 polymer ?
#
loop_
_entity_poly.entity_id
_entity_poly.type
_entity_poly.pdbx_seq_one_letter_code
_entity_poly.pdbx_strand_id
1 'polypeptide(L)'
;MSAQLMQKIAPGWRRVATPRYKKDYKGKYVTAEDFSDVRPEFVKVPPDGAVCLVERRASEGAGHEFLLYLEWRCPNCGLATHLWVPESWITDGRLVFVEPEEEKSHDDRA
;
A
#
# COMPACT_ATOMS: atom_id res chain seq x y z
N MET A 1 26.65 -1.74 -2.18
CA MET A 1 26.00 -2.99 -1.73
C MET A 1 24.64 -2.62 -1.17
N SER A 2 23.62 -2.44 -2.02
CA SER A 2 22.26 -2.15 -1.52
C SER A 2 21.69 -3.45 -0.97
N ALA A 3 21.60 -3.55 0.35
CA ALA A 3 20.68 -4.49 0.98
C ALA A 3 19.28 -4.06 0.54
N GLN A 4 18.76 -4.71 -0.51
CA GLN A 4 17.31 -4.77 -0.71
C GLN A 4 16.78 -5.50 0.52
N LEU A 5 16.48 -4.73 1.57
CA LEU A 5 15.62 -5.17 2.66
C LEU A 5 14.37 -5.72 1.98
N MET A 6 14.26 -7.05 1.98
CA MET A 6 13.12 -7.77 1.45
C MET A 6 11.97 -7.45 2.41
N GLN A 7 11.27 -6.34 2.15
CA GLN A 7 10.04 -6.03 2.85
C GLN A 7 9.14 -7.26 2.80
N LYS A 8 8.65 -7.70 3.96
CA LYS A 8 7.74 -8.84 4.04
C LYS A 8 6.41 -8.44 3.40
N ILE A 9 6.13 -8.98 2.23
CA ILE A 9 4.86 -8.78 1.52
C ILE A 9 3.89 -9.87 1.96
N ALA A 10 2.59 -9.52 2.09
CA ALA A 10 1.55 -10.50 2.38
C ALA A 10 1.55 -11.66 1.35
N PRO A 11 1.28 -12.91 1.77
CA PRO A 11 1.19 -14.05 0.85
C PRO A 11 0.17 -13.80 -0.28
N GLY A 12 0.50 -14.22 -1.51
CA GLY A 12 -0.35 -14.01 -2.69
C GLY A 12 -0.26 -12.61 -3.28
N TRP A 13 0.71 -11.80 -2.85
CA TRP A 13 0.98 -10.47 -3.40
C TRP A 13 2.44 -10.34 -3.81
N ARG A 14 2.69 -9.64 -4.91
CA ARG A 14 4.03 -9.33 -5.40
C ARG A 14 4.24 -7.83 -5.49
N ARG A 15 5.49 -7.40 -5.27
CA ARG A 15 5.89 -6.00 -5.51
C ARG A 15 5.86 -5.70 -7.00
N VAL A 16 5.36 -4.51 -7.33
CA VAL A 16 5.41 -3.95 -8.69
C VAL A 16 6.13 -2.61 -8.70
N ALA A 17 6.48 -2.14 -9.89
CA ALA A 17 7.06 -0.82 -10.05
C ALA A 17 6.04 0.26 -9.67
N THR A 18 6.51 1.33 -9.03
CA THR A 18 5.70 2.53 -8.79
C THR A 18 5.13 3.05 -10.11
N PRO A 19 3.81 3.32 -10.21
CA PRO A 19 3.23 3.90 -11.41
C PRO A 19 3.93 5.20 -11.79
N ARG A 20 4.24 5.36 -13.09
CA ARG A 20 4.96 6.54 -13.58
C ARG A 20 4.19 7.84 -13.34
N TYR A 21 2.87 7.81 -13.47
CA TYR A 21 2.03 8.99 -13.28
C TYR A 21 1.26 8.92 -11.96
N LYS A 22 1.37 9.96 -11.14
CA LYS A 22 0.71 10.05 -9.82
C LYS A 22 -0.82 9.95 -9.89
N LYS A 23 -1.42 10.30 -11.04
CA LYS A 23 -2.87 10.15 -11.27
C LYS A 23 -3.32 8.67 -11.30
N ASP A 24 -2.40 7.76 -11.59
CA ASP A 24 -2.66 6.32 -11.70
C ASP A 24 -2.50 5.59 -10.36
N TYR A 25 -2.23 6.31 -9.26
CA TYR A 25 -2.14 5.71 -7.93
C TYR A 25 -3.50 5.21 -7.44
N LYS A 26 -4.58 5.92 -7.76
CA LYS A 26 -5.93 5.54 -7.34
C LYS A 26 -6.30 4.17 -7.91
N GLY A 27 -6.81 3.29 -7.06
CA GLY A 27 -7.21 1.93 -7.44
C GLY A 27 -6.05 0.92 -7.44
N LYS A 28 -4.82 1.34 -7.12
CA LYS A 28 -3.69 0.43 -6.92
C LYS A 28 -3.55 0.03 -5.46
N TYR A 29 -2.89 -1.09 -5.22
CA TYR A 29 -2.61 -1.59 -3.89
C TYR A 29 -1.19 -1.26 -3.47
N VAL A 30 -1.02 -1.02 -2.18
CA VAL A 30 0.26 -0.72 -1.53
C VAL A 30 0.42 -1.51 -0.24
N THR A 31 1.65 -1.69 0.18
CA THR A 31 1.99 -2.23 1.50
C THR A 31 3.18 -1.47 2.09
N ALA A 32 3.29 -1.50 3.41
CA ALA A 32 4.42 -0.98 4.15
C ALA A 32 4.91 -2.04 5.14
N GLU A 33 6.21 -2.10 5.36
CA GLU A 33 6.80 -2.99 6.38
C GLU A 33 6.42 -2.57 7.80
N ASP A 34 6.17 -1.28 8.00
CA ASP A 34 5.85 -0.70 9.30
C ASP A 34 4.84 0.43 9.12
N PHE A 35 3.65 0.30 9.73
CA PHE A 35 2.64 1.35 9.76
C PHE A 35 2.66 2.17 11.05
N SER A 36 3.57 1.96 12.01
CA SER A 36 3.56 2.64 13.31
C SER A 36 3.73 4.16 13.26
N ASP A 37 4.31 4.70 12.18
CA ASP A 37 4.51 6.14 11.96
C ASP A 37 3.29 6.87 11.34
N VAL A 38 2.11 6.23 11.24
CA VAL A 38 0.90 7.01 10.88
C VAL A 38 0.55 8.01 11.98
N ARG A 39 -0.01 9.16 11.57
CA ARG A 39 -0.36 10.24 12.51
C ARG A 39 -1.25 9.70 13.65
N PRO A 40 -1.02 10.14 14.89
CA PRO A 40 -1.71 9.62 16.08
C PRO A 40 -3.22 9.85 16.12
N GLU A 41 -3.75 10.74 15.26
CA GLU A 41 -5.19 10.96 15.06
C GLU A 41 -5.91 9.81 14.34
N PHE A 42 -5.17 8.84 13.77
CA PHE A 42 -5.75 7.67 13.09
C PHE A 42 -6.02 6.53 14.07
N VAL A 43 -7.31 6.32 14.36
CA VAL A 43 -7.83 5.43 15.41
C VAL A 43 -7.48 3.95 15.22
N LYS A 44 -7.20 3.52 13.97
CA LYS A 44 -6.88 2.12 13.64
C LYS A 44 -5.80 2.07 12.59
N VAL A 45 -4.64 1.56 12.99
CA VAL A 45 -3.50 1.33 12.11
C VAL A 45 -3.59 -0.10 11.56
N PRO A 46 -3.44 -0.32 10.24
CA PRO A 46 -3.32 -1.66 9.69
C PRO A 46 -2.12 -2.41 10.31
N PRO A 47 -2.17 -3.74 10.43
CA PRO A 47 -0.99 -4.51 10.77
C PRO A 47 0.17 -4.28 9.80
N ASP A 48 1.39 -4.42 10.27
CA ASP A 48 2.58 -4.39 9.43
C ASP A 48 2.51 -5.41 8.29
N GLY A 49 2.92 -5.00 7.08
CA GLY A 49 2.78 -5.81 5.87
C GLY A 49 1.34 -5.94 5.35
N ALA A 50 0.35 -5.27 5.97
CA ALA A 50 -1.01 -5.25 5.43
C ALA A 50 -1.05 -4.60 4.04
N VAL A 51 -1.94 -5.10 3.21
CA VAL A 51 -2.19 -4.55 1.88
C VAL A 51 -3.37 -3.59 1.95
N CYS A 52 -3.16 -2.38 1.44
CA CYS A 52 -4.15 -1.32 1.42
C CYS A 52 -4.43 -0.86 0.00
N LEU A 53 -5.67 -0.47 -0.28
CA LEU A 53 -6.09 0.17 -1.52
C LEU A 53 -5.83 1.68 -1.44
N VAL A 54 -5.25 2.27 -2.48
CA VAL A 54 -5.17 3.73 -2.60
C VAL A 54 -6.50 4.27 -3.12
N GLU A 55 -7.28 4.90 -2.26
CA GLU A 55 -8.58 5.48 -2.63
C GLU A 55 -8.44 6.87 -3.24
N ARG A 56 -7.55 7.70 -2.70
CA ARG A 56 -7.29 9.05 -3.21
C ARG A 56 -5.91 9.58 -2.84
N ARG A 57 -5.48 10.57 -3.63
CA ARG A 57 -4.31 11.41 -3.39
C ARG A 57 -4.80 12.83 -3.13
N ALA A 58 -4.35 13.47 -2.06
CA ALA A 58 -4.71 14.85 -1.74
C ALA A 58 -3.47 15.65 -1.34
N SER A 59 -3.50 16.95 -1.56
CA SER A 59 -2.56 17.88 -0.95
C SER A 59 -3.08 18.33 0.42
N GLU A 60 -2.19 18.46 1.39
CA GLU A 60 -2.49 19.11 2.66
C GLU A 60 -1.90 20.53 2.68
N GLY A 61 -2.63 21.47 3.28
CA GLY A 61 -2.28 22.89 3.32
C GLY A 61 -2.22 23.55 1.93
N ALA A 62 -1.32 24.52 1.75
CA ALA A 62 -1.09 25.23 0.50
C ALA A 62 -0.30 24.40 -0.56
N GLY A 63 -0.35 23.06 -0.48
CA GLY A 63 0.34 22.16 -1.42
C GLY A 63 1.77 21.78 -1.02
N HIS A 64 2.15 21.95 0.24
CA HIS A 64 3.49 21.62 0.73
C HIS A 64 3.72 20.11 0.94
N GLU A 65 2.66 19.36 1.21
CA GLU A 65 2.72 17.90 1.41
C GLU A 65 1.59 17.22 0.64
N PHE A 66 1.88 16.06 0.05
CA PHE A 66 0.87 15.18 -0.54
C PHE A 66 0.69 13.96 0.33
N LEU A 67 -0.56 13.59 0.54
CA LEU A 67 -0.97 12.42 1.30
C LEU A 67 -1.72 11.43 0.42
N LEU A 68 -1.61 10.15 0.77
CA LEU A 68 -2.40 9.06 0.20
C LEU A 68 -3.41 8.59 1.23
N TYR A 69 -4.67 8.57 0.83
CA TYR A 69 -5.74 7.98 1.62
C TYR A 69 -5.85 6.51 1.24
N LEU A 70 -5.62 5.68 2.24
CA LEU A 70 -5.59 4.24 2.09
C LEU A 70 -6.83 3.63 2.75
N GLU A 71 -7.39 2.61 2.12
CA GLU A 71 -8.38 1.71 2.70
C GLU A 71 -7.70 0.37 2.98
N TRP A 72 -7.75 -0.08 4.23
CA TRP A 72 -7.41 -1.43 4.63
C TRP A 72 -8.69 -2.18 5.00
N ARG A 73 -8.86 -3.39 4.46
CA ARG A 73 -9.93 -4.32 4.87
C ARG A 73 -9.34 -5.45 5.69
N CYS A 74 -9.87 -5.63 6.90
CA CYS A 74 -9.45 -6.74 7.75
C CYS A 74 -9.85 -8.08 7.10
N PRO A 75 -8.89 -8.99 6.84
CA PRO A 75 -9.20 -10.27 6.19
C PRO A 75 -10.07 -11.20 7.05
N ASN A 76 -10.11 -10.99 8.37
CA ASN A 76 -10.89 -11.82 9.30
C ASN A 76 -12.37 -11.40 9.39
N CYS A 77 -12.66 -10.11 9.40
CA CYS A 77 -14.01 -9.59 9.65
C CYS A 77 -14.56 -8.68 8.56
N GLY A 78 -13.77 -8.35 7.53
CA GLY A 78 -14.18 -7.51 6.40
C GLY A 78 -14.35 -6.02 6.73
N LEU A 79 -14.17 -5.61 7.99
CA LEU A 79 -14.25 -4.21 8.40
C LEU A 79 -13.18 -3.38 7.68
N ALA A 80 -13.63 -2.29 7.06
CA ALA A 80 -12.76 -1.31 6.44
C ALA A 80 -12.24 -0.31 7.50
N THR A 81 -10.99 0.09 7.35
CA THR A 81 -10.32 1.14 8.10
C THR A 81 -9.60 2.03 7.12
N HIS A 82 -9.60 3.32 7.39
CA HIS A 82 -8.96 4.30 6.54
C HIS A 82 -7.88 5.06 7.29
N LEU A 83 -6.82 5.40 6.58
CA LEU A 83 -5.67 6.12 7.10
C LEU A 83 -5.07 7.02 6.03
N TRP A 84 -4.36 8.05 6.47
CA TRP A 84 -3.53 8.86 5.60
C TRP A 84 -2.06 8.59 5.86
N VAL A 85 -1.30 8.40 4.78
CA VAL A 85 0.17 8.32 4.82
C VAL A 85 0.79 9.41 3.95
N PRO A 86 1.99 9.91 4.30
CA PRO A 86 2.74 10.79 3.41
C PRO A 86 3.07 10.11 2.08
N GLU A 87 2.93 10.82 0.96
CA GLU A 87 3.37 10.35 -0.35
C GLU A 87 4.89 10.09 -0.38
N SER A 88 5.66 10.81 0.44
CA SER A 88 7.12 10.62 0.56
C SER A 88 7.51 9.21 1.00
N TRP A 89 6.63 8.46 1.65
CA TRP A 89 6.91 7.05 1.99
C TRP A 89 7.20 6.20 0.75
N ILE A 90 6.69 6.58 -0.43
CA ILE A 90 7.04 5.91 -1.70
C ILE A 90 8.50 6.18 -2.07
N THR A 91 8.94 7.43 -2.00
CA THR A 91 10.32 7.81 -2.33
C THR A 91 11.32 7.26 -1.34
N ASP A 92 10.91 7.13 -0.08
CA ASP A 92 11.71 6.57 1.01
C ASP A 92 11.76 5.02 0.96
N GLY A 93 10.97 4.41 0.07
CA GLY A 93 10.86 2.95 -0.07
C GLY A 93 10.10 2.27 1.06
N ARG A 94 9.48 3.03 1.98
CA ARG A 94 8.66 2.51 3.08
C ARG A 94 7.33 1.97 2.56
N LEU A 95 6.70 2.67 1.62
CA LEU A 95 5.46 2.28 0.96
C LEU A 95 5.76 1.78 -0.46
N VAL A 96 5.37 0.56 -0.77
CA VAL A 96 5.61 -0.05 -2.09
C VAL A 96 4.30 -0.50 -2.72
N PHE A 97 4.24 -0.40 -4.05
CA PHE A 97 3.11 -0.89 -4.82
C PHE A 97 3.16 -2.41 -4.93
N VAL A 98 1.98 -3.03 -4.79
CA VAL A 98 1.79 -4.47 -4.89
C VAL A 98 0.60 -4.79 -5.77
N GLU A 99 0.60 -5.99 -6.35
CA GLU A 99 -0.53 -6.56 -7.07
C GLU A 99 -0.68 -8.03 -6.67
N PRO A 100 -1.88 -8.62 -6.77
CA PRO A 100 -2.06 -10.05 -6.54
C PRO A 100 -1.11 -10.86 -7.42
N GLU A 101 -0.55 -11.93 -6.88
CA GLU A 101 0.11 -12.93 -7.71
C GLU A 101 -0.96 -13.57 -8.58
N GLU A 102 -0.77 -13.57 -9.90
CA GLU A 102 -1.63 -14.33 -10.79
C GLU A 102 -1.52 -15.81 -10.41
N GLU A 103 -2.60 -16.39 -9.89
CA GLU A 103 -2.73 -17.84 -9.88
C GLU A 103 -2.63 -18.29 -11.33
N LYS A 104 -1.51 -18.91 -11.70
CA LYS A 104 -1.41 -19.62 -12.97
C LYS A 104 -2.56 -20.62 -12.99
N SER A 105 -3.61 -20.33 -13.73
CA SER A 105 -4.63 -21.31 -14.07
C SER A 105 -3.89 -22.47 -14.73
N HIS A 106 -3.74 -23.57 -14.01
CA HIS A 106 -3.37 -24.85 -14.59
C HIS A 106 -4.55 -25.23 -15.48
N ASP A 107 -4.51 -24.80 -16.74
CA ASP A 107 -5.42 -25.27 -17.77
C ASP A 107 -4.97 -26.70 -18.12
N ASP A 108 -5.29 -27.64 -17.22
CA ASP A 108 -5.18 -29.08 -17.46
C ASP A 108 -6.31 -29.46 -18.43
N ARG A 109 -6.14 -29.10 -19.70
CA ARG A 109 -6.98 -29.63 -20.77
C ARG A 109 -6.33 -30.89 -21.32
N ALA A 110 -6.87 -32.00 -20.84
CA ALA A 110 -6.64 -33.38 -21.24
C ALA A 110 -6.77 -33.63 -22.75
#